data_AF-A0A8H4K0J2-F1
#
_entry.id   AF-A0A8H4K0J2-F1
#
_cell.length_a   1.000
_cell.length_b   1.000
_cell.length_c   1.000
_cell.angle_alpha   90.00
_cell.angle_beta   90.00
_cell.angle_gamma   90.00
#
_symmetry.space_group_name_H-M   'P 1'
#
loop_
_entity.id
_entity.type
_entity.pdbx_description
1 polymer ?
#
loop_
_entity_poly.entity_id
_entity_poly.type
_entity_poly.pdbx_seq_one_letter_code
_entity_poly.pdbx_strand_id
1 'polypeptide(L)'
;MVSQYKHTLFLWIEGYFPKRIAYYLLSKGLCSSVEQLYEGKTNEPNLKVIPISFTGQGFVSENPEEPLPAGIKVPAMRLDDAQGDKPIWIYETWSIINYLEEVFPGTESNGYRQMWPTNPVDRAITQDALGSIALATDNGRIWLTNCAPYMAAFWNILDSERSLPVGRRARRDFESDFKTLQNVSADNLTRTGWLTPAADGGPGMADVMLGATVRHTELSWSEFILEDEVLGGLREWYGKFKTVWFWDELEETGRFPENARRGEGSVQK
;
A
#
# COMPACT_ATOMS: atom_id res chain seq x y z
N MET A 1 16.55 6.17 20.04
CA MET A 1 16.35 5.19 21.14
C MET A 1 16.14 3.84 20.49
N VAL A 2 16.85 2.80 20.91
CA VAL A 2 16.58 1.42 20.44
C VAL A 2 15.20 1.02 20.96
N SER A 3 14.28 0.63 20.08
CA SER A 3 12.95 0.18 20.49
C SER A 3 13.06 -1.02 21.43
N GLN A 4 12.33 -0.98 22.54
CA GLN A 4 12.24 -2.07 23.53
C GLN A 4 11.45 -3.28 22.99
N TYR A 5 10.82 -3.15 21.82
CA TYR A 5 9.97 -4.18 21.24
C TYR A 5 10.68 -4.98 20.16
N LYS A 6 10.33 -6.28 20.09
CA LYS A 6 10.46 -7.08 18.87
C LYS A 6 9.21 -6.91 18.03
N HIS A 7 9.39 -6.62 16.75
CA HIS A 7 8.32 -6.32 15.80
C HIS A 7 8.15 -7.50 14.85
N THR A 8 6.93 -8.02 14.78
CA THR A 8 6.55 -9.08 13.85
C THR A 8 5.44 -8.57 12.95
N LEU A 9 5.75 -8.37 11.67
CA LEU A 9 4.80 -7.89 10.67
C LEU A 9 4.24 -9.06 9.85
N PHE A 10 2.97 -9.40 10.05
CA PHE A 10 2.24 -10.34 9.22
C PHE A 10 1.77 -9.64 7.95
N LEU A 11 2.33 -10.04 6.80
CA LEU A 11 2.19 -9.29 5.56
C LEU A 11 1.86 -10.20 4.36
N TRP A 12 0.69 -10.00 3.77
CA TRP A 12 0.39 -10.54 2.44
C TRP A 12 0.91 -9.58 1.38
N ILE A 13 2.13 -9.76 0.91
CA ILE A 13 2.89 -8.79 0.10
C ILE A 13 2.11 -8.34 -1.16
N GLU A 14 1.33 -9.23 -1.76
CA GLU A 14 0.55 -8.96 -2.98
C GLU A 14 -0.78 -8.24 -2.71
N GLY A 15 -1.23 -8.19 -1.44
CA GLY A 15 -2.52 -7.62 -1.05
C GLY A 15 -2.62 -6.10 -1.24
N TYR A 16 -3.83 -5.58 -1.43
CA TYR A 16 -4.07 -4.16 -1.75
C TYR A 16 -3.45 -3.19 -0.74
N PHE A 17 -3.85 -3.27 0.53
CA PHE A 17 -3.28 -2.43 1.60
C PHE A 17 -1.88 -2.89 2.04
N PRO A 18 -1.63 -4.20 2.25
CA PRO A 18 -0.29 -4.70 2.54
C PRO A 18 0.82 -4.27 1.57
N LYS A 19 0.54 -4.20 0.26
CA LYS A 19 1.52 -3.81 -0.77
C LYS A 19 2.11 -2.42 -0.51
N ARG A 20 1.35 -1.51 0.11
CA ARG A 20 1.84 -0.19 0.56
C ARG A 20 2.98 -0.33 1.57
N ILE A 21 2.89 -1.31 2.49
CA ILE A 21 3.93 -1.61 3.48
C ILE A 21 5.14 -2.24 2.79
N ALA A 22 4.93 -3.18 1.86
CA ALA A 22 6.04 -3.78 1.10
C ALA A 22 6.84 -2.71 0.34
N TYR A 23 6.16 -1.80 -0.37
CA TYR A 23 6.79 -0.70 -1.09
C TYR A 23 7.51 0.25 -0.14
N TYR A 24 6.92 0.54 1.02
CA TYR A 24 7.56 1.33 2.06
C TYR A 24 8.85 0.68 2.58
N LEU A 25 8.83 -0.61 2.95
CA LEU A 25 10.00 -1.31 3.48
C LEU A 25 11.18 -1.30 2.50
N LEU A 26 10.91 -1.54 1.21
CA LEU A 26 11.91 -1.54 0.14
C LEU A 26 12.38 -0.12 -0.19
N SER A 27 11.45 0.84 -0.30
CA SER A 27 11.78 2.24 -0.60
C SER A 27 12.57 2.92 0.52
N LYS A 28 12.28 2.57 1.77
CA LYS A 28 12.96 3.09 2.95
C LYS A 28 14.36 2.48 3.15
N GLY A 29 14.60 1.30 2.58
CA GLY A 29 15.83 0.52 2.82
C GLY A 29 15.78 -0.30 4.11
N LEU A 30 14.59 -0.55 4.67
CA LEU A 30 14.42 -1.55 5.74
C LEU A 30 14.59 -2.98 5.20
N CYS A 31 14.32 -3.19 3.91
CA CYS A 31 14.73 -4.38 3.18
C CYS A 31 15.65 -3.98 2.01
N SER A 32 16.75 -4.72 1.86
CA SER A 32 17.76 -4.54 0.81
C SER A 32 17.43 -5.26 -0.50
N SER A 33 16.54 -6.26 -0.45
CA SER A 33 16.09 -7.00 -1.63
C SER A 33 14.64 -7.47 -1.47
N VAL A 34 14.00 -7.81 -2.60
CA VAL A 34 12.66 -8.42 -2.59
C VAL A 34 12.74 -9.83 -2.01
N GLU A 35 13.80 -10.59 -2.32
CA GLU A 35 14.06 -11.90 -1.70
C GLU A 35 14.07 -11.82 -0.16
N GLN A 36 14.76 -10.84 0.42
CA GLN A 36 14.82 -10.66 1.89
C GLN A 36 13.42 -10.49 2.50
N LEU A 37 12.52 -9.78 1.81
CA LEU A 37 11.13 -9.57 2.24
C LEU A 37 10.35 -10.89 2.26
N TYR A 38 10.49 -11.73 1.22
CA TYR A 38 9.85 -13.05 1.15
C TYR A 38 10.49 -14.10 2.07
N GLU A 39 11.77 -13.95 2.42
CA GLU A 39 12.42 -14.76 3.45
C GLU A 39 12.02 -14.36 4.88
N GLY A 40 11.21 -13.30 5.03
CA GLY A 40 10.74 -12.82 6.33
C GLY A 40 11.80 -12.03 7.12
N LYS A 41 12.85 -11.55 6.46
CA LYS A 41 13.98 -10.83 7.06
C LYS A 41 13.88 -9.33 6.79
N THR A 42 14.58 -8.54 7.61
CA THR A 42 14.83 -7.11 7.35
C THR A 42 16.26 -6.77 7.73
N ASN A 43 16.70 -5.55 7.43
CA ASN A 43 17.98 -5.00 7.85
C ASN A 43 18.03 -4.70 9.36
N GLU A 44 16.89 -4.77 10.05
CA GLU A 44 16.75 -4.47 11.47
C GLU A 44 16.56 -5.76 12.28
N PRO A 45 17.44 -6.08 13.25
CA PRO A 45 17.37 -7.34 13.98
C PRO A 45 16.13 -7.47 14.88
N ASN A 46 15.47 -6.35 15.19
CA ASN A 46 14.23 -6.31 15.97
C ASN A 46 12.97 -6.17 15.11
N LEU A 47 13.07 -6.25 13.78
CA LEU A 47 11.93 -6.25 12.86
C LEU A 47 12.00 -7.47 11.94
N LYS A 48 10.96 -8.30 11.96
CA LYS A 48 10.81 -9.41 11.01
C LYS A 48 9.47 -9.33 10.28
N VAL A 49 9.45 -9.90 9.09
CA VAL A 49 8.24 -10.07 8.29
C VAL A 49 7.83 -11.54 8.35
N ILE A 50 6.54 -11.80 8.51
CA ILE A 50 5.94 -13.11 8.34
C ILE A 50 5.12 -13.04 7.07
N PRO A 51 5.63 -13.58 5.94
CA PRO A 51 4.89 -13.63 4.70
C PRO A 51 3.59 -14.42 4.88
N ILE A 52 2.51 -13.86 4.33
CA ILE A 52 1.18 -14.42 4.38
C ILE A 52 0.71 -14.69 2.96
N SER A 53 0.22 -15.90 2.72
CA SER A 53 -0.36 -16.31 1.44
C SER A 53 -1.89 -16.30 1.50
N PHE A 54 -2.53 -15.88 0.40
CA PHE A 54 -3.99 -15.96 0.24
C PHE A 54 -4.38 -17.23 -0.51
N THR A 55 -5.11 -18.13 0.14
CA THR A 55 -5.50 -19.44 -0.43
C THR A 55 -6.83 -19.41 -1.18
N GLY A 56 -7.51 -18.26 -1.24
CA GLY A 56 -8.89 -18.16 -1.72
C GLY A 56 -9.93 -18.35 -0.61
N GLN A 57 -9.59 -19.14 0.42
CA GLN A 57 -10.44 -19.37 1.59
C GLN A 57 -10.04 -18.52 2.79
N GLY A 58 -8.79 -18.02 2.81
CA GLY A 58 -8.29 -17.21 3.90
C GLY A 58 -6.80 -16.92 3.77
N PHE A 59 -6.26 -16.37 4.83
CA PHE A 59 -4.85 -15.99 4.96
C PHE A 59 -4.11 -17.03 5.79
N VAL A 60 -2.96 -17.49 5.29
CA VAL A 60 -2.14 -18.51 5.94
C VAL A 60 -0.70 -18.01 6.04
N SER A 61 -0.08 -18.23 7.21
CA SER A 61 1.34 -17.93 7.40
C SER A 61 2.20 -18.90 6.62
N GLU A 62 3.19 -18.38 5.91
CA GLU A 62 4.22 -19.20 5.26
C GLU A 62 5.24 -19.74 6.26
N ASN A 63 5.27 -19.18 7.48
CA ASN A 63 6.07 -19.70 8.59
C ASN A 63 5.17 -20.47 9.58
N PRO A 64 5.25 -21.81 9.64
CA PRO A 64 4.42 -22.61 10.55
C PRO A 64 4.73 -22.38 12.04
N GLU A 65 5.91 -21.86 12.38
CA GLU A 65 6.30 -21.54 13.76
C GLU A 65 5.70 -20.22 14.25
N GLU A 66 5.26 -19.36 13.32
CA GLU A 66 4.61 -18.07 13.60
C GLU A 66 3.26 -18.01 12.85
N PRO A 67 2.24 -18.74 13.33
CA PRO A 67 0.92 -18.73 12.71
C PRO A 67 0.24 -17.37 12.86
N LEU A 68 -0.54 -16.97 11.85
CA LEU A 68 -1.43 -15.83 11.97
C LEU A 68 -2.50 -16.15 13.03
N PRO A 69 -2.65 -15.36 14.11
CA PRO A 69 -3.61 -15.67 15.15
C PRO A 69 -5.06 -15.61 14.64
N ALA A 70 -5.93 -16.44 15.23
CA ALA A 70 -7.33 -16.52 14.85
C ALA A 70 -8.03 -15.16 14.98
N GLY A 71 -8.78 -14.76 13.94
CA GLY A 71 -9.53 -13.51 13.90
C GLY A 71 -8.72 -12.26 13.53
N ILE A 72 -7.40 -12.38 13.34
CA ILE A 72 -6.57 -11.26 12.90
C ILE A 72 -6.62 -11.12 11.38
N LYS A 73 -6.85 -9.89 10.91
CA LYS A 73 -6.77 -9.52 9.49
C LYS A 73 -5.36 -9.03 9.15
N VAL A 74 -4.97 -9.15 7.90
CA VAL A 74 -3.68 -8.66 7.40
C VAL A 74 -3.83 -7.34 6.63
N PRO A 75 -2.89 -6.40 6.75
CA PRO A 75 -1.65 -6.51 7.52
C PRO A 75 -1.87 -6.40 9.03
N ALA A 76 -0.97 -6.96 9.81
CA ALA A 76 -0.96 -6.80 11.27
C ALA A 76 0.47 -6.80 11.80
N MET A 77 0.76 -5.93 12.75
CA MET A 77 2.05 -5.87 13.43
C MET A 77 1.86 -6.21 14.90
N ARG A 78 2.60 -7.21 15.37
CA ARG A 78 2.71 -7.60 16.77
C ARG A 78 3.97 -6.97 17.37
N LEU A 79 3.84 -6.36 18.53
CA LEU A 79 4.94 -5.84 19.34
C LEU A 79 5.05 -6.70 20.59
N ASP A 80 6.19 -7.37 20.74
CA ASP A 80 6.51 -8.19 21.91
C ASP A 80 7.54 -7.41 22.76
N ASP A 81 7.19 -7.08 24.02
CA ASP A 81 8.13 -6.45 24.97
C ASP A 81 9.17 -7.48 25.41
N ALA A 82 10.42 -7.06 25.55
CA ALA A 82 11.48 -7.82 26.20
C ALA A 82 11.11 -8.29 27.63
N GLN A 83 10.17 -7.61 28.29
CA GLN A 83 9.70 -7.89 29.66
C GLN A 83 8.63 -9.00 29.73
N GLY A 84 8.14 -9.51 28.60
CA GLY A 84 7.22 -10.65 28.56
C GLY A 84 5.75 -10.31 28.84
N ASP A 85 5.38 -9.04 28.73
CA ASP A 85 3.99 -8.60 28.80
C ASP A 85 3.17 -9.04 27.57
N LYS A 86 1.84 -8.93 27.68
CA LYS A 86 0.90 -9.26 26.61
C LYS A 86 1.25 -8.49 25.32
N PRO A 87 1.25 -9.16 24.15
CA PRO A 87 1.59 -8.50 22.88
C PRO A 87 0.63 -7.34 22.55
N ILE A 88 1.20 -6.25 22.05
CA ILE A 88 0.46 -5.11 21.49
C ILE A 88 0.28 -5.34 19.99
N TRP A 89 -0.89 -4.99 19.45
CA TRP A 89 -1.20 -5.18 18.05
C TRP A 89 -1.56 -3.86 17.37
N ILE A 90 -1.02 -3.66 16.17
CA ILE A 90 -1.33 -2.55 15.26
C ILE A 90 -1.82 -3.15 13.94
N TYR A 91 -3.02 -2.78 13.49
CA TYR A 91 -3.68 -3.41 12.34
C TYR A 91 -3.74 -2.54 11.08
N GLU A 92 -3.86 -1.22 11.26
CA GLU A 92 -4.08 -0.33 10.12
C GLU A 92 -2.78 -0.04 9.39
N THR A 93 -2.80 -0.18 8.07
CA THR A 93 -1.61 0.01 7.20
C THR A 93 -0.93 1.36 7.44
N TRP A 94 -1.73 2.41 7.57
CA TRP A 94 -1.25 3.75 7.84
C TRP A 94 -0.57 3.86 9.22
N SER A 95 -1.20 3.28 10.24
CA SER A 95 -0.67 3.25 11.60
C SER A 95 0.62 2.45 11.70
N ILE A 96 0.71 1.31 11.01
CA ILE A 96 1.93 0.49 10.94
C ILE A 96 3.06 1.30 10.31
N ILE A 97 2.83 1.91 9.15
CA ILE A 97 3.88 2.66 8.43
C ILE A 97 4.34 3.88 9.23
N ASN A 98 3.43 4.67 9.82
CA ASN A 98 3.82 5.82 10.64
C ASN A 98 4.59 5.39 11.89
N TYR A 99 4.15 4.32 12.56
CA TYR A 99 4.89 3.76 13.68
C TYR A 99 6.31 3.32 13.27
N LEU A 100 6.44 2.63 12.13
CA LEU A 100 7.76 2.22 11.61
C LEU A 100 8.64 3.42 11.26
N GLU A 101 8.07 4.53 10.76
CA GLU A 101 8.84 5.75 10.46
C GLU A 101 9.38 6.38 11.75
N GLU A 102 8.59 6.38 12.83
CA GLU A 102 9.01 6.90 14.12
C GLU A 102 10.08 6.02 14.80
N VAL A 103 9.93 4.69 14.69
CA VAL A 103 10.85 3.73 15.33
C VAL A 103 12.15 3.57 14.55
N PHE A 104 12.09 3.62 13.22
CA PHE A 104 13.24 3.48 12.33
C PHE A 104 13.42 4.77 11.51
N PRO A 105 13.75 5.91 12.13
CA PRO A 105 13.86 7.18 11.43
C PRO A 105 14.98 7.13 10.38
N GLY A 106 14.82 7.87 9.27
CA GLY A 106 15.91 8.03 8.32
C GLY A 106 17.02 8.89 8.90
N THR A 107 18.24 8.37 9.04
CA THR A 107 19.41 9.17 9.43
C THR A 107 20.59 8.83 8.55
N GLU A 108 21.51 9.79 8.36
CA GLU A 108 22.76 9.55 7.62
C GLU A 108 23.55 8.36 8.18
N SER A 109 23.38 8.04 9.47
CA SER A 109 24.11 6.99 10.17
C SER A 109 23.53 5.57 10.02
N ASN A 110 22.24 5.42 9.70
CA ASN A 110 21.61 4.10 9.56
C ASN A 110 21.32 3.70 8.11
N GLY A 111 21.49 4.63 7.16
CA GLY A 111 21.31 4.37 5.74
C GLY A 111 19.85 4.24 5.30
N TYR A 112 18.88 4.49 6.19
CA TYR A 112 17.47 4.50 5.81
C TYR A 112 17.06 5.82 5.22
N ARG A 113 16.23 5.74 4.18
CA ARG A 113 15.63 6.90 3.54
C ARG A 113 14.58 7.50 4.48
N GLN A 114 14.54 8.82 4.49
CA GLN A 114 13.44 9.55 5.08
C GLN A 114 12.25 9.46 4.12
N MET A 115 11.08 8.99 4.55
CA MET A 115 9.92 8.84 3.65
C MET A 115 8.97 10.04 3.70
N TRP A 116 9.04 10.80 4.79
CA TRP A 116 8.35 12.07 4.96
C TRP A 116 9.25 13.27 4.72
N PRO A 117 8.73 14.38 4.18
CA PRO A 117 9.46 15.64 4.20
C PRO A 117 9.74 16.09 5.65
N THR A 118 10.84 16.79 5.88
CA THR A 118 11.17 17.33 7.22
C THR A 118 10.53 18.69 7.47
N ASN A 119 10.36 19.48 6.40
CA ASN A 119 9.68 20.77 6.44
C ASN A 119 8.17 20.60 6.73
N PRO A 120 7.60 21.30 7.74
CA PRO A 120 6.17 21.27 8.03
C PRO A 120 5.25 21.58 6.84
N VAL A 121 5.64 22.51 5.96
CA VAL A 121 4.85 22.88 4.77
C VAL A 121 4.82 21.73 3.77
N ASP A 122 5.97 21.15 3.46
CA ASP A 122 6.08 20.02 2.54
C ASP A 122 5.35 18.77 3.09
N ARG A 123 5.37 18.58 4.43
CA ARG A 123 4.55 17.55 5.08
C ARG A 123 3.07 17.80 4.89
N ALA A 124 2.59 19.04 5.04
CA ALA A 124 1.19 19.37 4.81
C ALA A 124 0.77 19.11 3.35
N ILE A 125 1.61 19.50 2.39
CA ILE A 125 1.38 19.20 0.96
C ILE A 125 1.31 17.68 0.71
N THR A 126 2.21 16.92 1.35
CA THR A 126 2.17 15.44 1.27
C THR A 126 0.86 14.89 1.83
N GLN A 127 0.37 15.46 2.93
CA GLN A 127 -0.91 15.08 3.52
C GLN A 127 -2.11 15.41 2.62
N ASP A 128 -2.09 16.52 1.88
CA ASP A 128 -3.14 16.84 0.89
C ASP A 128 -3.19 15.80 -0.23
N ALA A 129 -2.01 15.36 -0.72
CA ALA A 129 -1.90 14.28 -1.69
C ALA A 129 -2.45 12.95 -1.12
N LEU A 130 -2.05 12.60 0.11
CA LEU A 130 -2.53 11.39 0.78
C LEU A 130 -4.03 11.42 1.06
N GLY A 131 -4.59 12.58 1.41
CA GLY A 131 -6.02 12.78 1.56
C GLY A 131 -6.77 12.49 0.26
N SER A 132 -6.24 12.97 -0.87
CA SER A 132 -6.82 12.68 -2.19
C SER A 132 -6.72 11.18 -2.54
N ILE A 133 -5.61 10.51 -2.22
CA ILE A 133 -5.45 9.06 -2.40
C ILE A 133 -6.44 8.27 -1.52
N ALA A 134 -6.69 8.72 -0.29
CA ALA A 134 -7.64 8.10 0.61
C ALA A 134 -9.08 8.23 0.09
N LEU A 135 -9.49 9.44 -0.34
CA LEU A 135 -10.80 9.67 -0.95
C LEU A 135 -11.00 8.83 -2.21
N ALA A 136 -10.00 8.76 -3.09
CA ALA A 136 -10.04 7.89 -4.26
C ALA A 136 -10.20 6.41 -3.82
N THR A 137 -9.45 5.95 -2.82
CA THR A 137 -9.58 4.57 -2.31
C THR A 137 -10.99 4.28 -1.81
N ASP A 138 -11.60 5.20 -1.07
CA ASP A 138 -12.97 5.05 -0.55
C ASP A 138 -14.02 5.05 -1.66
N ASN A 139 -13.92 5.99 -2.61
CA ASN A 139 -14.81 6.03 -3.77
C ASN A 139 -14.66 4.80 -4.66
N GLY A 140 -13.43 4.31 -4.86
CA GLY A 140 -13.16 3.06 -5.56
C GLY A 140 -13.80 1.86 -4.85
N ARG A 141 -13.73 1.79 -3.51
CA ARG A 141 -14.42 0.76 -2.73
C ARG A 141 -15.94 0.83 -2.89
N ILE A 142 -16.54 2.01 -2.81
CA ILE A 142 -18.00 2.20 -2.97
C ILE A 142 -18.41 1.74 -4.38
N TRP A 143 -17.67 2.18 -5.39
CA TRP A 143 -17.93 1.77 -6.77
C TRP A 143 -17.89 0.25 -6.91
N LEU A 144 -16.82 -0.39 -6.48
CA LEU A 144 -16.65 -1.84 -6.62
C LEU A 144 -17.65 -2.66 -5.83
N THR A 145 -17.96 -2.28 -4.59
CA THR A 145 -18.99 -2.96 -3.80
C THR A 145 -20.35 -2.94 -4.50
N ASN A 146 -20.68 -1.84 -5.19
CA ASN A 146 -21.96 -1.70 -5.87
C ASN A 146 -21.97 -2.36 -7.25
N CYS A 147 -20.85 -2.30 -7.98
CA CYS A 147 -20.78 -2.73 -9.38
C CYS A 147 -20.14 -4.12 -9.58
N ALA A 148 -19.41 -4.66 -8.60
CA ALA A 148 -18.69 -5.93 -8.73
C ALA A 148 -19.21 -6.99 -7.73
N PRO A 149 -19.94 -8.03 -8.20
CA PRO A 149 -20.53 -9.03 -7.31
C PRO A 149 -19.53 -9.73 -6.37
N TYR A 150 -18.29 -9.96 -6.82
CA TYR A 150 -17.27 -10.59 -5.98
C TYR A 150 -16.82 -9.70 -4.83
N MET A 151 -16.80 -8.38 -5.01
CA MET A 151 -16.47 -7.43 -3.93
C MET A 151 -17.58 -7.38 -2.92
N ALA A 152 -18.83 -7.34 -3.36
CA ALA A 152 -19.97 -7.46 -2.46
C ALA A 152 -19.90 -8.76 -1.64
N ALA A 153 -19.64 -9.90 -2.29
CA ALA A 153 -19.48 -11.18 -1.61
C ALA A 153 -18.31 -11.19 -0.61
N PHE A 154 -17.14 -10.63 -0.97
CA PHE A 154 -15.98 -10.52 -0.09
C PHE A 154 -16.29 -9.73 1.19
N TRP A 155 -17.16 -8.71 1.09
CA TRP A 155 -17.60 -7.89 2.22
C TRP A 155 -18.91 -8.35 2.86
N ASN A 156 -19.47 -9.49 2.44
CA ASN A 156 -20.77 -10.02 2.88
C ASN A 156 -21.94 -9.04 2.68
N ILE A 157 -21.93 -8.30 1.57
CA ILE A 157 -22.97 -7.33 1.21
C ILE A 157 -24.00 -8.01 0.33
N LEU A 158 -25.28 -7.92 0.71
CA LEU A 158 -26.39 -8.55 0.00
C LEU A 158 -26.68 -7.81 -1.31
N ASP A 159 -27.16 -8.54 -2.33
CA ASP A 159 -27.54 -7.91 -3.59
C ASP A 159 -28.63 -6.83 -3.44
N SER A 160 -29.52 -6.97 -2.45
CA SER A 160 -30.54 -5.97 -2.12
C SER A 160 -29.99 -4.66 -1.56
N GLU A 161 -28.74 -4.66 -1.08
CA GLU A 161 -28.06 -3.47 -0.54
C GLU A 161 -27.22 -2.74 -1.61
N ARG A 162 -27.08 -3.34 -2.80
CA ARG A 162 -26.28 -2.79 -3.91
C ARG A 162 -27.13 -1.84 -4.76
N SER A 163 -26.48 -0.79 -5.26
CA SER A 163 -27.10 0.23 -6.11
C SER A 163 -26.19 0.65 -7.25
N LEU A 164 -26.54 0.29 -8.48
CA LEU A 164 -25.79 0.67 -9.68
C LEU A 164 -25.67 2.20 -9.85
N PRO A 165 -26.71 3.03 -9.61
CA PRO A 165 -26.55 4.48 -9.65
C PRO A 165 -25.52 5.02 -8.64
N VAL A 166 -25.46 4.46 -7.44
CA VAL A 166 -24.46 4.82 -6.42
C VAL A 166 -23.07 4.42 -6.89
N GLY A 167 -22.90 3.20 -7.41
CA GLY A 167 -21.63 2.74 -7.95
C GLY A 167 -21.11 3.61 -9.10
N ARG A 168 -21.98 3.99 -10.05
CA ARG A 168 -21.62 4.88 -11.16
C ARG A 168 -21.25 6.29 -10.71
N ARG A 169 -21.91 6.82 -9.66
CA ARG A 169 -21.52 8.10 -9.07
C ARG A 169 -20.14 7.99 -8.42
N ALA A 170 -19.92 6.97 -7.61
CA ALA A 170 -18.64 6.73 -6.96
C ALA A 170 -17.49 6.53 -7.96
N ARG A 171 -17.73 5.91 -9.12
CA ARG A 171 -16.73 5.85 -10.20
C ARG A 171 -16.31 7.23 -10.72
N ARG A 172 -17.26 8.15 -10.90
CA ARG A 172 -16.94 9.53 -11.32
C ARG A 172 -16.19 10.29 -10.22
N ASP A 173 -16.61 10.10 -8.97
CA ASP A 173 -15.95 10.72 -7.82
C ASP A 173 -14.50 10.19 -7.69
N PHE A 174 -14.30 8.88 -7.87
CA PHE A 174 -12.99 8.22 -7.93
C PHE A 174 -12.05 8.83 -8.98
N GLU A 175 -12.54 9.02 -10.21
CA GLU A 175 -11.77 9.69 -11.27
C GLU A 175 -11.49 11.17 -10.94
N SER A 176 -12.46 11.86 -10.34
CA SER A 176 -12.31 13.25 -9.90
C SER A 176 -11.25 13.42 -8.81
N ASP A 177 -11.12 12.46 -7.89
CA ASP A 177 -10.12 12.50 -6.82
C ASP A 177 -8.68 12.38 -7.38
N PHE A 178 -8.46 11.62 -8.45
CA PHE A 178 -7.15 11.61 -9.13
C PHE A 178 -6.85 12.92 -9.85
N LYS A 179 -7.86 13.59 -10.41
CA LYS A 179 -7.69 14.93 -10.99
C LYS A 179 -7.29 15.93 -9.91
N THR A 180 -7.93 15.86 -8.75
CA THR A 180 -7.56 16.65 -7.57
C THR A 180 -6.12 16.35 -7.13
N LEU A 181 -5.76 15.06 -6.99
CA LEU A 181 -4.40 14.64 -6.63
C LEU A 181 -3.34 15.21 -7.57
N GLN A 182 -3.58 15.12 -8.88
CA GLN A 182 -2.68 15.67 -9.89
C GLN A 182 -2.53 17.19 -9.72
N ASN A 183 -3.64 17.89 -9.51
CA ASN A 183 -3.63 19.35 -9.36
C ASN A 183 -2.89 19.80 -8.10
N VAL A 184 -3.15 19.19 -6.95
CA VAL A 184 -2.47 19.56 -5.69
C VAL A 184 -0.99 19.16 -5.70
N SER A 185 -0.61 18.19 -6.53
CA SER A 185 0.78 17.73 -6.68
C SER A 185 1.49 18.33 -7.89
N ALA A 186 0.85 19.19 -8.69
CA ALA A 186 1.32 19.60 -10.02
C ALA A 186 2.71 20.23 -10.00
N ASP A 187 2.93 21.17 -9.07
CA ASP A 187 4.23 21.84 -8.92
C ASP A 187 5.33 20.84 -8.54
N ASN A 188 5.01 19.89 -7.66
CA ASN A 188 5.99 18.92 -7.19
C ASN A 188 6.29 17.84 -8.24
N LEU A 189 5.27 17.38 -8.96
CA LEU A 189 5.42 16.49 -10.11
C LEU A 189 6.30 17.12 -11.19
N THR A 190 6.07 18.39 -11.51
CA THR A 190 6.89 19.13 -12.49
C THR A 190 8.34 19.26 -12.03
N ARG A 191 8.56 19.57 -10.75
CA ARG A 191 9.90 19.83 -10.21
C ARG A 191 10.71 18.56 -9.96
N THR A 192 10.07 17.50 -9.49
CA THR A 192 10.76 16.30 -8.97
C THR A 192 10.35 15.00 -9.66
N GLY A 193 9.21 14.98 -10.35
CA GLY A 193 8.58 13.77 -10.87
C GLY A 193 7.99 12.86 -9.80
N TRP A 194 7.82 13.33 -8.55
CA TRP A 194 7.25 12.57 -7.44
C TRP A 194 6.08 13.33 -6.82
N LEU A 195 5.20 12.62 -6.11
CA LEU A 195 4.06 13.18 -5.39
C LEU A 195 4.50 13.78 -4.06
N THR A 196 5.43 13.12 -3.35
CA THR A 196 5.99 13.66 -2.11
C THR A 196 7.06 14.71 -2.40
N PRO A 197 6.94 15.95 -1.88
CA PRO A 197 7.99 16.95 -1.98
C PRO A 197 9.23 16.46 -1.24
N ALA A 198 10.34 16.35 -2.00
CA ALA A 198 11.57 15.63 -1.65
C ALA A 198 11.85 15.37 -0.15
N ALA A 199 11.99 14.09 0.20
CA ALA A 199 12.70 13.67 1.40
C ALA A 199 14.19 13.36 1.12
N ASP A 200 14.53 12.91 -0.10
CA ASP A 200 15.92 12.70 -0.58
C ASP A 200 16.07 12.55 -2.12
N GLY A 201 15.00 12.77 -2.90
CA GLY A 201 15.00 12.67 -4.37
C GLY A 201 14.42 11.38 -4.97
N GLY A 202 14.08 10.38 -4.15
CA GLY A 202 13.32 9.20 -4.57
C GLY A 202 11.82 9.26 -4.23
N PRO A 203 11.07 8.17 -4.44
CA PRO A 203 9.66 8.09 -4.06
C PRO A 203 9.51 8.25 -2.55
N GLY A 204 8.53 9.04 -2.11
CA GLY A 204 8.18 9.24 -0.70
C GLY A 204 6.85 8.61 -0.33
N MET A 205 6.27 9.07 0.78
CA MET A 205 5.07 8.45 1.36
C MET A 205 3.86 8.43 0.42
N ALA A 206 3.56 9.53 -0.28
CA ALA A 206 2.43 9.58 -1.22
C ALA A 206 2.67 8.66 -2.44
N ASP A 207 3.91 8.58 -2.90
CA ASP A 207 4.30 7.75 -4.03
C ASP A 207 4.09 6.25 -3.75
N VAL A 208 4.58 5.75 -2.61
CA VAL A 208 4.42 4.32 -2.27
C VAL A 208 2.96 3.94 -2.03
N MET A 209 2.16 4.88 -1.51
CA MET A 209 0.72 4.67 -1.27
C MET A 209 -0.06 4.58 -2.57
N LEU A 210 0.17 5.52 -3.50
CA LEU A 210 -0.50 5.50 -4.81
C LEU A 210 0.02 4.34 -5.67
N GLY A 211 1.33 4.11 -5.70
CA GLY A 211 1.96 3.10 -6.55
C GLY A 211 1.41 1.71 -6.26
N ALA A 212 1.30 1.37 -4.98
CA ALA A 212 0.70 0.10 -4.54
C ALA A 212 -0.78 -0.01 -4.93
N THR A 213 -1.54 1.10 -4.80
CA THR A 213 -2.94 1.14 -5.24
C THR A 213 -3.07 0.88 -6.73
N VAL A 214 -2.39 1.66 -7.58
CA VAL A 214 -2.47 1.53 -9.05
C VAL A 214 -2.05 0.13 -9.47
N ARG A 215 -0.92 -0.39 -8.95
CA ARG A 215 -0.45 -1.71 -9.34
C ARG A 215 -1.42 -2.82 -8.94
N HIS A 216 -1.98 -2.76 -7.73
CA HIS A 216 -2.93 -3.77 -7.31
C HIS A 216 -4.24 -3.69 -8.12
N THR A 217 -4.71 -2.50 -8.53
CA THR A 217 -5.90 -2.41 -9.39
C THR A 217 -5.64 -3.00 -10.78
N GLU A 218 -4.45 -2.76 -11.35
CA GLU A 218 -4.04 -3.39 -12.62
C GLU A 218 -4.04 -4.91 -12.51
N LEU A 219 -3.41 -5.46 -11.47
CA LEU A 219 -3.25 -6.91 -11.31
C LEU A 219 -4.55 -7.61 -10.91
N SER A 220 -5.32 -7.01 -10.00
CA SER A 220 -6.52 -7.62 -9.45
C SER A 220 -7.72 -7.45 -10.35
N TRP A 221 -7.88 -6.30 -11.01
CA TRP A 221 -9.12 -5.99 -11.74
C TRP A 221 -8.90 -5.85 -13.25
N SER A 222 -7.67 -6.08 -13.72
CA SER A 222 -7.28 -5.85 -15.12
C SER A 222 -7.61 -4.40 -15.55
N GLU A 223 -7.48 -3.45 -14.63
CA GLU A 223 -8.00 -2.10 -14.81
C GLU A 223 -6.94 -1.05 -14.50
N PHE A 224 -6.63 -0.23 -15.50
CA PHE A 224 -5.71 0.88 -15.34
C PHE A 224 -6.46 2.14 -14.93
N ILE A 225 -6.44 2.43 -13.63
CA ILE A 225 -7.24 3.51 -13.03
C ILE A 225 -6.77 4.93 -13.42
N LEU A 226 -5.62 5.06 -14.08
CA LEU A 226 -5.07 6.31 -14.58
C LEU A 226 -5.16 6.44 -16.11
N GLU A 227 -6.07 5.70 -16.77
CA GLU A 227 -6.21 5.68 -18.23
C GLU A 227 -6.63 7.03 -18.84
N ASP A 228 -7.47 7.81 -18.14
CA ASP A 228 -7.99 9.11 -18.62
C ASP A 228 -6.83 10.03 -19.05
N GLU A 229 -6.91 10.56 -20.28
CA GLU A 229 -5.84 11.37 -20.87
C GLU A 229 -5.51 12.60 -20.03
N VAL A 230 -6.50 13.16 -19.32
CA VAL A 230 -6.31 14.33 -18.46
C VAL A 230 -5.42 14.03 -17.24
N LEU A 231 -5.20 12.76 -16.90
CA LEU A 231 -4.30 12.29 -15.85
C LEU A 231 -2.86 12.07 -16.37
N GLY A 232 -2.47 12.75 -17.45
CA GLY A 232 -1.15 12.66 -18.07
C GLY A 232 0.02 12.77 -17.09
N GLY A 233 -0.03 13.72 -16.15
CA GLY A 233 1.01 13.88 -15.14
C GLY A 233 1.12 12.70 -14.18
N LEU A 234 0.00 12.11 -13.75
CA LEU A 234 0.01 10.88 -12.95
C LEU A 234 0.45 9.66 -13.78
N ARG A 235 0.15 9.59 -15.08
CA ARG A 235 0.67 8.51 -15.94
C ARG A 235 2.18 8.58 -16.09
N GLU A 236 2.73 9.76 -16.32
CA GLU A 236 4.18 9.99 -16.38
C GLU A 236 4.85 9.64 -15.04
N TRP A 237 4.27 10.09 -13.93
CA TRP A 237 4.69 9.70 -12.58
C TRP A 237 4.71 8.18 -12.41
N TYR A 238 3.64 7.48 -12.80
CA TYR A 238 3.57 6.03 -12.63
C TYR A 238 4.61 5.32 -13.51
N GLY A 239 4.80 5.79 -14.75
CA GLY A 239 5.88 5.32 -15.62
C GLY A 239 7.26 5.42 -14.97
N LYS A 240 7.53 6.54 -14.28
CA LYS A 240 8.75 6.73 -13.48
C LYS A 240 8.78 5.85 -12.23
N PHE A 241 7.67 5.70 -11.52
CA PHE A 241 7.58 4.85 -10.34
C PHE A 241 7.94 3.39 -10.67
N LYS A 242 7.59 2.90 -11.86
CA LYS A 242 7.97 1.56 -12.32
C LYS A 242 9.47 1.38 -12.58
N THR A 243 10.28 2.43 -12.52
CA THR A 243 11.75 2.33 -12.67
C THR A 243 12.47 2.24 -11.32
N VAL A 244 11.76 2.16 -10.20
CA VAL A 244 12.39 1.94 -8.89
C VAL A 244 13.03 0.56 -8.84
N TRP A 245 14.14 0.44 -8.09
CA TRP A 245 15.03 -0.72 -8.15
C TRP A 245 14.37 -2.07 -7.89
N PHE A 246 13.30 -2.10 -7.09
CA PHE A 246 12.60 -3.33 -6.70
C PHE A 246 11.44 -3.70 -7.64
N TRP A 247 11.09 -2.84 -8.61
CA TRP A 247 9.87 -3.00 -9.40
C TRP A 247 9.82 -4.33 -10.14
N ASP A 248 10.82 -4.60 -10.97
CA ASP A 248 10.83 -5.78 -11.83
C ASP A 248 10.77 -7.07 -11.01
N GLU A 249 11.57 -7.16 -9.94
CA GLU A 249 11.64 -8.35 -9.10
C GLU A 249 10.34 -8.59 -8.31
N LEU A 250 9.73 -7.53 -7.79
CA LEU A 250 8.51 -7.63 -6.98
C LEU A 250 7.25 -7.82 -7.83
N GLU A 251 7.14 -7.08 -8.94
CA GLU A 251 5.88 -6.92 -9.67
C GLU A 251 5.81 -7.69 -10.99
N GLU A 252 6.94 -7.98 -11.64
CA GLU A 252 6.96 -8.60 -12.96
C GLU A 252 7.32 -10.10 -12.94
N THR A 253 7.66 -10.65 -11.76
CA THR A 253 8.02 -12.08 -11.60
C THR A 253 6.82 -13.03 -11.48
N GLY A 254 5.58 -12.52 -11.63
CA GLY A 254 4.37 -13.34 -11.69
C GLY A 254 3.86 -13.84 -10.33
N ARG A 255 4.31 -13.27 -9.21
CA ARG A 255 3.93 -13.67 -7.84
C ARG A 255 2.48 -13.34 -7.47
N PHE A 256 1.83 -12.43 -8.21
CA PHE A 256 0.45 -12.07 -7.94
C PHE A 256 -0.50 -13.26 -8.18
N PRO A 257 -1.21 -13.74 -7.14
CA PRO A 257 -1.84 -15.06 -7.19
C PRO A 257 -3.07 -15.05 -8.10
N GLU A 258 -3.23 -16.12 -8.88
CA GLU A 258 -4.33 -16.23 -9.86
C GLU A 258 -5.72 -16.13 -9.22
N ASN A 259 -5.88 -16.69 -8.02
CA ASN A 259 -7.11 -16.63 -7.25
C ASN A 259 -7.45 -15.21 -6.74
N ALA A 260 -6.54 -14.25 -6.85
CA ALA A 260 -6.77 -12.83 -6.59
C ALA A 260 -6.99 -12.01 -7.88
N ARG A 261 -6.65 -12.55 -9.06
CA ARG A 261 -6.93 -11.90 -10.36
C ARG A 261 -8.42 -11.98 -10.67
N ARG A 262 -8.95 -10.90 -11.23
CA ARG A 262 -10.33 -10.77 -11.72
C ARG A 262 -10.22 -10.28 -13.16
N GLY A 263 -10.83 -11.03 -14.07
CA GLY A 263 -10.76 -10.74 -15.49
C GLY A 263 -11.61 -9.54 -15.88
N GLU A 264 -11.37 -9.04 -17.10
CA GLU A 264 -12.19 -8.00 -17.73
C GLU A 264 -13.69 -8.36 -17.67
N GLY A 265 -14.53 -7.39 -17.33
CA GLY A 265 -15.98 -7.58 -17.21
C GLY A 265 -16.47 -8.03 -15.82
N SER A 266 -15.57 -8.16 -14.82
CA SER A 266 -15.97 -8.45 -13.44
C SER A 266 -16.72 -7.31 -12.74
N VAL A 267 -16.75 -6.12 -13.35
CA VAL A 267 -17.42 -4.91 -12.86
C VAL A 267 -18.54 -4.53 -13.83
N GLN A 268 -19.77 -4.42 -13.32
CA GLN A 268 -20.95 -3.98 -14.07
C GLN A 268 -20.83 -2.49 -14.40
N LYS A 269 -20.94 -2.13 -15.68
CA LYS A 269 -20.88 -0.76 -16.19
C LYS A 269 -22.20 -0.01 -16.02
#